data_AF-A0A657LXC4-F1
#
_entry.id   AF-A0A657LXC4-F1
#
_cell.length_a   1.000
_cell.length_b   1.000
_cell.length_c   1.000
_cell.angle_alpha   90.00
_cell.angle_beta   90.00
_cell.angle_gamma   90.00
#
_symmetry.space_group_name_H-M   'P 1'
#
loop_
_entity.id
_entity.type
_entity.pdbx_description
1 polymer ?
#
loop_
_entity_poly.entity_id
_entity_poly.type
_entity_poly.pdbx_seq_one_letter_code
_entity_poly.pdbx_strand_id
1 'polypeptide(L)'
;MQIVDELKRKRGEVSGRIDALRSEIAALEEQRAAFDTVLTVYDPGYRPEEAVPARIRRPSKVSASDVTQLLKGIDKRGSLLRMLREADGPISTGECARLLARQIGIADDDPRLGQLGNVLSRDLDKLVKNGRVRYAPVGDGGRRLWEIAA
;
A
#
# COMPACT_ATOMS: atom_id res chain seq x y z
N MET A 1 -20.62 -16.06 -23.94
CA MET A 1 -19.75 -14.86 -24.01
C MET A 1 -18.65 -15.05 -22.97
N GLN A 2 -17.39 -15.05 -23.39
CA GLN A 2 -16.26 -15.53 -22.59
C GLN A 2 -15.81 -14.40 -21.64
N ILE A 3 -15.80 -14.65 -20.32
CA ILE A 3 -15.45 -13.67 -19.27
C ILE A 3 -14.13 -12.92 -19.57
N VAL A 4 -13.20 -13.60 -20.23
CA VAL A 4 -11.90 -13.05 -20.66
C VAL A 4 -12.05 -11.87 -21.62
N ASP A 5 -12.99 -11.93 -22.56
CA ASP A 5 -13.17 -10.86 -23.56
C ASP A 5 -13.84 -9.62 -22.95
N GLU A 6 -14.75 -9.83 -22.01
CA GLU A 6 -15.33 -8.73 -21.23
C GLU A 6 -14.28 -8.05 -20.34
N LEU A 7 -13.38 -8.83 -19.75
CA LEU A 7 -12.29 -8.31 -18.93
C LEU A 7 -11.28 -7.50 -19.77
N LYS A 8 -10.94 -7.98 -20.97
CA LYS A 8 -10.11 -7.24 -21.95
C LYS A 8 -10.77 -5.92 -22.35
N ARG A 9 -12.07 -5.92 -22.63
CA ARG A 9 -12.84 -4.71 -22.94
C ARG A 9 -12.81 -3.71 -21.79
N LYS A 10 -13.07 -4.18 -20.56
CA LYS A 10 -13.05 -3.32 -19.35
C LYS A 10 -11.67 -2.76 -19.07
N ARG A 11 -10.60 -3.55 -19.29
CA ARG A 11 -9.22 -3.06 -19.21
C ARG A 11 -8.97 -1.92 -20.19
N GLY A 12 -9.40 -2.08 -21.45
CA GLY A 12 -9.25 -1.03 -22.47
C GLY A 12 -10.00 0.26 -22.09
N GLU A 13 -11.23 0.13 -21.58
CA GLU A 13 -12.02 1.26 -21.09
C GLU A 13 -11.32 2.00 -19.94
N VAL A 14 -10.76 1.26 -18.97
CA VAL A 14 -10.01 1.85 -17.85
C VAL A 14 -8.73 2.53 -18.34
N SER A 15 -7.99 1.91 -19.26
CA SER A 15 -6.80 2.52 -19.86
C SER A 15 -7.12 3.83 -20.57
N GLY A 16 -8.18 3.87 -21.38
CA GLY A 16 -8.59 5.11 -22.05
C GLY A 16 -8.97 6.24 -21.09
N ARG A 17 -9.64 5.91 -19.97
CA ARG A 17 -9.95 6.90 -18.92
C ARG A 17 -8.70 7.43 -18.23
N ILE A 18 -7.70 6.57 -18.00
CA ILE A 18 -6.41 6.99 -17.42
C ILE A 18 -5.72 7.99 -18.35
N ASP A 19 -5.67 7.72 -19.64
CA ASP A 19 -4.98 8.58 -20.60
C ASP A 19 -5.71 9.92 -20.80
N ALA A 20 -7.04 9.91 -20.77
CA ALA A 20 -7.84 11.14 -20.77
C ALA A 20 -7.53 12.02 -19.54
N LEU A 21 -7.56 11.44 -18.34
CA LEU A 21 -7.27 12.16 -17.09
C LEU A 21 -5.83 12.69 -17.06
N ARG A 22 -4.86 11.94 -17.59
CA ARG A 22 -3.47 12.42 -17.72
C ARG A 22 -3.36 13.63 -18.62
N SER A 23 -4.10 13.65 -19.71
CA SER A 23 -4.13 14.78 -20.65
C SER A 23 -4.76 16.02 -20.00
N GLU A 24 -5.83 15.83 -19.24
CA GLU A 24 -6.47 16.90 -18.46
C GLU A 24 -5.54 17.47 -17.39
N ILE A 25 -4.83 16.60 -16.65
CA ILE A 25 -3.83 17.02 -15.66
C ILE A 25 -2.74 17.86 -16.33
N ALA A 26 -2.21 17.42 -17.46
CA ALA A 26 -1.17 18.16 -18.18
C ALA A 26 -1.64 19.56 -18.60
N ALA A 27 -2.88 19.69 -19.08
CA ALA A 27 -3.46 20.98 -19.45
C ALA A 27 -3.63 21.91 -18.23
N LEU A 28 -4.07 21.37 -17.09
CA LEU A 28 -4.20 22.14 -15.85
C LEU A 28 -2.84 22.55 -15.27
N GLU A 29 -1.82 21.70 -15.40
CA GLU A 29 -0.45 22.03 -14.99
C GLU A 29 0.14 23.17 -15.84
N GLU A 30 -0.11 23.17 -17.15
CA GLU A 30 0.29 24.26 -18.04
C GLU A 30 -0.42 25.58 -17.67
N GLN A 31 -1.73 25.54 -17.43
CA GLN A 31 -2.49 26.71 -16.97
C GLN A 31 -1.97 27.24 -15.64
N ARG A 32 -1.66 26.34 -14.69
CA ARG A 32 -1.06 26.72 -13.40
C ARG A 32 0.29 27.42 -13.61
N ALA A 33 1.16 26.88 -14.46
CA ALA A 33 2.46 27.51 -14.74
C ALA A 33 2.31 28.89 -15.39
N ALA A 34 1.31 29.08 -16.25
CA ALA A 34 0.98 30.37 -16.81
C ALA A 34 0.54 31.38 -15.72
N PHE A 35 -0.31 30.95 -14.78
CA PHE A 35 -0.70 31.78 -13.63
C PHE A 35 0.49 32.12 -12.73
N ASP A 36 1.36 31.16 -12.43
CA ASP A 36 2.56 31.39 -11.61
C ASP A 36 3.45 32.46 -12.26
N THR A 37 3.62 32.41 -13.59
CA THR A 37 4.38 33.42 -14.34
C THR A 37 3.76 34.81 -14.21
N VAL A 38 2.44 34.92 -14.38
CA VAL A 38 1.72 36.20 -14.23
C VAL A 38 1.84 36.72 -12.80
N LEU A 39 1.67 35.85 -11.80
CA LEU A 39 1.76 36.23 -10.39
C LEU A 39 3.16 36.71 -10.02
N THR A 40 4.23 36.10 -10.51
CA THR A 40 5.61 36.60 -10.32
C THR A 40 5.82 37.98 -10.93
N VAL A 41 5.16 38.31 -12.05
CA VAL A 41 5.27 39.64 -12.68
C VAL A 41 4.56 40.70 -11.84
N TYR A 42 3.39 40.39 -11.28
CA TYR A 42 2.59 41.34 -10.50
C TYR A 42 3.00 41.45 -9.02
N ASP A 43 3.50 40.36 -8.45
CA ASP A 43 3.98 40.29 -7.07
C ASP A 43 5.37 39.61 -7.06
N PRO A 44 6.47 40.37 -7.03
CA PRO A 44 7.82 39.81 -6.98
C PRO A 44 8.12 39.12 -5.64
N GLY A 45 7.27 39.27 -4.62
CA GLY A 45 7.29 38.48 -3.39
C GLY A 45 6.58 37.13 -3.52
N TYR A 46 5.84 36.91 -4.61
CA TYR A 46 5.14 35.67 -4.87
C TYR A 46 6.13 34.53 -5.13
N ARG A 47 6.16 33.57 -4.20
CA ARG A 47 6.88 32.32 -4.35
C ARG A 47 5.89 31.20 -4.64
N PRO A 48 5.87 30.63 -5.86
CA PRO A 48 4.96 29.53 -6.22
C PRO A 48 5.16 28.28 -5.33
N GLU A 49 6.33 28.13 -4.70
CA GLU A 49 6.61 27.08 -3.71
C GLU A 49 5.95 27.32 -2.34
N GLU A 50 5.77 28.58 -1.93
CA GLU A 50 5.18 28.95 -0.63
C GLU A 50 3.65 29.12 -0.73
N ALA A 51 3.14 29.44 -1.92
CA ALA A 51 1.72 29.52 -2.23
C ALA A 51 1.04 28.14 -2.36
N VAL A 52 1.76 27.03 -2.10
CA VAL A 52 1.12 25.75 -1.84
C VAL A 52 0.56 25.82 -0.41
N PRO A 53 -0.77 26.00 -0.19
CA PRO A 53 -1.32 25.84 1.14
C PRO A 53 -0.95 24.43 1.62
N ALA A 54 -0.13 24.42 2.68
CA ALA A 54 0.18 23.33 3.58
C ALA A 54 -0.05 21.93 2.99
N ARG A 55 1.00 21.29 2.48
CA ARG A 55 1.01 19.84 2.19
C ARG A 55 -0.33 19.38 1.64
N ILE A 56 -0.54 19.50 0.33
CA ILE A 56 -1.34 18.47 -0.34
C ILE A 56 -0.60 17.17 -0.01
N ARG A 57 -1.03 16.54 1.07
CA ARG A 57 -0.71 15.16 1.39
C ARG A 57 -1.10 14.49 0.09
N ARG A 58 -0.11 14.03 -0.67
CA ARG A 58 -0.29 12.92 -1.62
C ARG A 58 -1.34 12.02 -0.97
N PRO A 59 -2.41 11.57 -1.65
CA PRO A 59 -3.36 10.64 -1.04
C PRO A 59 -2.67 9.30 -0.77
N SER A 60 -1.76 9.28 0.20
CA SER A 60 -1.10 8.14 0.80
C SER A 60 -1.79 7.84 2.12
N LYS A 61 -3.11 7.73 2.07
CA LYS A 61 -3.85 7.04 3.10
C LYS A 61 -4.91 6.22 2.41
N VAL A 62 -4.50 5.05 1.94
CA VAL A 62 -5.36 3.94 2.30
C VAL A 62 -5.35 3.93 3.82
N SER A 63 -6.49 4.28 4.40
CA SER A 63 -6.62 4.42 5.83
C SER A 63 -6.32 3.07 6.45
N ALA A 64 -5.58 3.04 7.57
CA ALA A 64 -5.43 1.81 8.34
C ALA A 64 -6.81 1.21 8.69
N SER A 65 -7.87 2.03 8.74
CA SER A 65 -9.26 1.58 8.87
C SER A 65 -9.73 0.79 7.65
N ASP A 66 -9.40 1.20 6.42
CA ASP A 66 -9.81 0.48 5.20
C ASP A 66 -9.14 -0.90 5.15
N VAL A 67 -7.86 -0.99 5.51
CA VAL A 67 -7.14 -2.26 5.64
C VAL A 67 -7.72 -3.10 6.79
N THR A 68 -8.07 -2.47 7.92
CA THR A 68 -8.68 -3.18 9.05
C THR A 68 -10.09 -3.69 8.71
N GLN A 69 -10.82 -2.97 7.86
CA GLN A 69 -12.15 -3.32 7.36
C GLN A 69 -12.09 -4.43 6.32
N LEU A 70 -11.10 -4.42 5.42
CA LEU A 70 -10.81 -5.54 4.50
C LEU A 70 -10.44 -6.83 5.25
N LEU A 71 -9.79 -6.68 6.40
CA LEU A 71 -9.44 -7.79 7.29
C LEU A 71 -10.55 -8.13 8.30
N LYS A 72 -11.69 -7.43 8.30
CA LYS A 72 -12.78 -7.65 9.26
C LYS A 72 -13.57 -8.89 8.82
N GLY A 73 -13.42 -9.97 9.57
CA GLY A 73 -14.06 -11.27 9.27
C GLY A 73 -13.07 -12.37 8.86
N ILE A 74 -11.81 -12.02 8.60
CA ILE A 74 -10.74 -12.99 8.38
C ILE A 74 -10.09 -13.32 9.72
N ASP A 75 -9.94 -14.61 10.01
CA ASP A 75 -9.11 -15.05 11.13
C ASP A 75 -7.62 -14.83 10.79
N LYS A 76 -7.17 -13.60 11.04
CA LYS A 76 -5.81 -13.13 10.76
C LYS A 76 -4.77 -13.98 11.49
N ARG A 77 -5.09 -14.39 12.73
CA ARG A 77 -4.20 -15.19 13.59
C ARG A 77 -4.14 -16.63 13.10
N GLY A 78 -5.28 -17.24 12.79
CA GLY A 78 -5.34 -18.58 12.20
C GLY A 78 -4.62 -18.66 10.86
N SER A 79 -4.79 -17.64 10.01
CA SER A 79 -4.12 -17.55 8.71
C SER A 79 -2.61 -17.36 8.86
N LEU A 80 -2.16 -16.46 9.75
CA LEU A 80 -0.73 -16.29 10.05
C LEU A 80 -0.10 -17.55 10.63
N LEU A 81 -0.76 -18.24 11.57
CA LEU A 81 -0.24 -19.48 12.15
C LEU A 81 -0.24 -20.64 11.14
N ARG A 82 -1.23 -20.71 10.25
CA ARG A 82 -1.23 -21.69 9.15
C ARG A 82 -0.08 -21.41 8.18
N MET A 83 0.11 -20.15 7.76
CA MET A 83 1.20 -19.77 6.86
C MET A 83 2.57 -20.01 7.48
N LEU A 84 2.75 -19.67 8.75
CA LEU A 84 3.99 -19.95 9.49
C LEU A 84 4.23 -21.47 9.66
N ARG A 85 3.16 -22.27 9.75
CA ARG A 85 3.26 -23.73 9.85
C ARG A 85 3.55 -24.37 8.50
N GLU A 86 3.03 -23.81 7.42
CA GLU A 86 3.19 -24.32 6.05
C GLU A 86 4.55 -23.96 5.45
N ALA A 87 5.16 -22.84 5.87
CA ALA A 87 6.48 -22.45 5.40
C ALA A 87 7.65 -23.14 6.13
N ASP A 88 7.39 -23.82 7.25
CA ASP A 88 8.34 -24.66 8.00
C ASP A 88 9.75 -24.03 8.21
N GLY A 89 9.81 -22.69 8.28
CA GLY A 89 11.06 -21.91 8.27
C GLY A 89 10.85 -20.41 8.52
N PRO A 90 11.93 -19.64 8.70
CA PRO A 90 11.87 -18.23 9.08
C PRO A 90 11.29 -17.34 7.98
N ILE A 91 10.03 -16.93 8.12
CA ILE A 91 9.35 -16.04 7.15
C ILE A 91 9.56 -14.58 7.54
N SER A 92 9.76 -13.70 6.55
CA SER A 92 9.76 -12.25 6.77
C SER A 92 8.36 -11.66 6.92
N THR A 93 8.19 -10.59 7.72
CA THR A 93 6.91 -9.85 7.81
C THR A 93 6.36 -9.45 6.42
N GLY A 94 7.26 -9.10 5.49
CA GLY A 94 6.89 -8.70 4.14
C GLY A 94 6.33 -9.86 3.30
N GLU A 95 6.79 -11.09 3.54
CA GLU A 95 6.30 -12.29 2.86
C GLU A 95 4.95 -12.72 3.42
N CYS A 96 4.77 -12.67 4.74
CA CYS A 96 3.46 -12.86 5.38
C CYS A 96 2.42 -11.86 4.85
N ALA A 97 2.82 -10.60 4.64
CA ALA A 97 1.95 -9.58 4.07
C ALA A 97 1.56 -9.89 2.62
N ARG A 98 2.49 -10.36 1.79
CA ARG A 98 2.21 -10.75 0.39
C ARG A 98 1.29 -11.95 0.29
N LEU A 99 1.56 -13.00 1.07
CA LEU A 99 0.73 -14.21 1.09
C LEU A 99 -0.71 -13.89 1.54
N LEU A 100 -0.86 -13.07 2.57
CA LEU A 100 -2.18 -12.63 3.03
C LEU A 100 -2.86 -11.69 2.04
N ALA A 101 -2.11 -10.80 1.37
CA ALA A 101 -2.64 -9.94 0.32
C ALA A 101 -3.20 -10.76 -0.85
N ARG A 102 -2.49 -11.81 -1.28
CA ARG A 102 -2.97 -12.76 -2.31
C ARG A 102 -4.23 -13.48 -1.90
N GLN A 103 -4.33 -13.91 -0.63
CA GLN A 103 -5.53 -14.56 -0.10
C GLN A 103 -6.76 -13.63 -0.10
N ILE A 104 -6.55 -12.33 0.01
CA ILE A 104 -7.60 -11.29 0.01
C ILE A 104 -7.85 -10.73 -1.42
N GLY A 105 -7.04 -11.13 -2.40
CA GLY A 105 -7.13 -10.64 -3.78
C GLY A 105 -6.58 -9.22 -3.98
N ILE A 106 -5.68 -8.78 -3.10
CA ILE A 106 -4.97 -7.50 -3.22
C ILE A 106 -3.71 -7.71 -4.08
N ALA A 107 -3.46 -6.81 -5.03
CA ALA A 107 -2.29 -6.87 -5.90
C ALA A 107 -0.98 -6.60 -5.13
N ASP A 108 0.11 -7.26 -5.54
CA ASP A 108 1.43 -7.17 -4.89
C ASP A 108 2.06 -5.74 -4.94
N ASP A 109 1.52 -4.85 -5.78
CA ASP A 109 1.96 -3.44 -5.95
C ASP A 109 0.98 -2.43 -5.30
N ASP A 110 0.01 -2.91 -4.51
CA ASP A 110 -0.95 -2.03 -3.85
C ASP A 110 -0.28 -1.31 -2.66
N PRO A 111 -0.42 0.03 -2.51
CA PRO A 111 0.05 0.77 -1.33
C PRO A 111 -0.51 0.24 0.01
N ARG A 112 -1.59 -0.56 -0.04
CA ARG A 112 -2.15 -1.32 1.09
C ARG A 112 -1.21 -2.38 1.64
N LEU A 113 -0.32 -2.95 0.82
CA LEU A 113 0.60 -4.02 1.24
C LEU A 113 1.57 -3.54 2.34
N GLY A 114 2.07 -2.30 2.23
CA GLY A 114 2.93 -1.72 3.26
C GLY A 114 2.20 -1.50 4.59
N GLN A 115 0.94 -1.07 4.53
CA GLN A 115 0.10 -0.92 5.73
C GLN A 115 -0.29 -2.27 6.33
N LEU A 116 -0.54 -3.28 5.49
CA LEU A 116 -0.78 -4.65 5.90
C LEU A 116 0.42 -5.22 6.66
N GLY A 117 1.64 -5.02 6.14
CA GLY A 117 2.88 -5.40 6.83
C GLY A 117 3.00 -4.77 8.22
N ASN A 118 2.63 -3.50 8.39
CA ASN A 118 2.63 -2.83 9.70
C ASN A 118 1.59 -3.42 10.67
N VAL A 119 0.39 -3.73 10.18
CA VAL A 119 -0.67 -4.35 11.00
C VAL A 119 -0.26 -5.77 11.41
N LEU A 120 0.26 -6.56 10.48
CA LEU A 120 0.73 -7.92 10.75
C LEU A 120 1.94 -7.92 11.67
N SER A 121 2.86 -6.95 11.56
CA SER A 121 3.95 -6.80 12.54
C SER A 121 3.41 -6.62 13.96
N ARG A 122 2.38 -5.79 14.16
CA ARG A 122 1.78 -5.59 15.50
C ARG A 122 1.07 -6.84 16.02
N ASP A 123 0.44 -7.60 15.14
CA ASP A 123 -0.25 -8.84 15.53
C ASP A 123 0.73 -10.00 15.76
N LEU A 124 1.84 -10.05 15.02
CA LEU A 124 2.97 -10.95 15.27
C LEU A 124 3.67 -10.60 16.59
N ASP A 125 3.91 -9.33 16.90
CA ASP A 125 4.43 -8.88 18.20
C ASP A 125 3.54 -9.36 19.36
N LYS A 126 2.21 -9.34 19.18
CA LYS A 126 1.28 -9.89 20.18
C LYS A 126 1.36 -11.42 20.26
N LEU A 127 1.56 -12.12 19.15
CA LEU A 127 1.73 -13.58 19.15
C LEU A 127 3.04 -14.01 19.80
N VAL A 128 4.10 -13.21 19.69
CA VAL A 128 5.35 -13.40 20.44
C VAL A 128 5.12 -13.21 21.93
N LYS A 129 4.41 -12.16 22.34
CA LYS A 129 4.03 -11.95 23.76
C LYS A 129 3.21 -13.12 24.33
N ASN A 130 2.44 -13.80 23.49
CA ASN A 130 1.66 -14.98 23.86
C ASN A 130 2.44 -16.30 23.76
N GLY A 131 3.76 -16.25 23.51
CA GLY A 131 4.64 -17.41 23.48
C GLY A 131 4.40 -18.37 22.32
N ARG A 132 3.69 -17.97 21.25
CA ARG A 132 3.36 -18.82 20.09
C ARG A 132 4.29 -18.65 18.90
N VAL A 133 5.06 -17.57 18.87
CA VAL A 133 5.99 -17.22 17.79
C VAL A 133 7.27 -16.73 18.45
N ARG A 134 8.44 -17.09 17.91
CA ARG A 134 9.75 -16.59 18.34
C ARG A 134 10.35 -15.74 17.22
N TYR A 135 11.17 -14.76 17.63
CA TYR A 135 12.04 -14.06 16.71
C TYR A 135 13.16 -15.01 16.30
N ALA A 136 13.35 -15.22 15.00
CA ALA A 136 14.55 -15.87 14.51
C ALA A 136 15.70 -14.85 14.55
N PRO A 137 16.86 -15.20 15.14
CA PRO A 137 18.02 -14.31 15.15
C PRO A 137 18.59 -14.20 13.74
N VAL A 138 18.40 -13.05 13.09
CA VAL A 138 19.06 -12.74 11.83
C VAL A 138 20.41 -12.11 12.13
N GLY A 139 21.48 -12.80 11.74
CA GLY A 139 22.87 -12.37 11.92
C GLY A 139 23.32 -11.21 11.03
N ASP A 140 22.41 -10.54 10.32
CA ASP A 140 22.77 -9.39 9.50
C ASP A 140 21.63 -8.36 9.38
N GLY A 141 22.00 -7.09 9.49
CA GLY A 141 21.11 -6.00 9.88
C GLY A 141 19.86 -5.83 9.00
N GLY A 142 18.69 -5.94 9.64
CA GLY A 142 17.51 -5.13 9.28
C GLY A 142 16.19 -5.87 9.06
N ARG A 143 16.17 -7.20 8.89
CA ARG A 143 14.92 -7.94 8.63
C ARG A 143 14.58 -8.86 9.81
N ARG A 144 13.45 -8.58 10.46
CA ARG A 144 12.89 -9.47 11.50
C ARG A 144 12.26 -10.68 10.80
N LEU A 145 12.79 -11.85 11.09
CA LEU A 145 12.23 -13.13 10.67
C LEU A 145 11.46 -13.76 11.83
N TRP A 146 10.35 -14.44 11.50
CA TRP A 146 9.43 -15.01 12.47
C TRP A 146 9.38 -16.52 12.31
N GLU A 147 9.48 -17.24 13.42
CA GLU A 147 9.37 -18.69 13.49
C GLU A 147 8.29 -19.08 14.51
N ILE A 148 7.63 -20.22 14.31
CA ILE A 148 6.69 -20.74 15.32
C ILE A 148 7.48 -21.14 16.56
N ALA A 149 7.01 -20.69 17.74
CA ALA A 149 7.50 -21.23 18.99
C ALA A 149 6.93 -22.64 19.13
N ALA A 150 7.79 -23.66 18.98
CA ALA A 150 7.46 -25.03 19.37
C ALA A 150 7.18 -25.10 20.88
#